data_AF-A0A6M5FGQ7-F1
#
_entry.id   AF-A0A6M5FGQ7-F1
#
_cell.length_a   1.000
_cell.length_b   1.000
_cell.length_c   1.000
_cell.angle_alpha   90.00
_cell.angle_beta   90.00
_cell.angle_gamma   90.00
#
_symmetry.space_group_name_H-M   'P 1'
#
loop_
_entity.id
_entity.type
_entity.pdbx_description
1 polymer ?
#
loop_
_entity_poly.entity_id
_entity_poly.type
_entity_poly.pdbx_seq_one_letter_code
_entity_poly.pdbx_strand_id
1 'polypeptide(L)'
;MGILTSFTIPHMVWISEQAYRLVNADIDGKRFNLRYESIPGLNKSELEFSIGFETFGLTPRAEDVEREFTERLELLGGTIEDPND
;
A
#
# COMPACT_ATOMS: atom_id res chain seq x y z
N MET A 1 -21.94 -13.01 -13.38
CA MET A 1 -21.74 -12.58 -11.98
C MET A 1 -20.31 -12.94 -11.59
N GLY A 2 -19.35 -12.07 -11.92
CA GLY A 2 -17.98 -12.20 -11.43
C GLY A 2 -17.90 -11.36 -10.16
N ILE A 3 -17.67 -12.00 -9.03
CA ILE A 3 -17.44 -11.32 -7.77
C ILE A 3 -16.17 -10.49 -7.99
N LEU A 4 -16.30 -9.16 -8.10
CA LEU A 4 -15.16 -8.27 -7.95
C LEU A 4 -14.67 -8.51 -6.52
N THR A 5 -13.64 -9.33 -6.35
CA THR A 5 -12.72 -9.14 -5.25
C THR A 5 -12.37 -7.66 -5.30
N SER A 6 -12.74 -6.91 -4.27
CA SER A 6 -12.57 -5.46 -4.24
C SER A 6 -11.38 -5.22 -3.33
N PHE A 7 -10.17 -5.27 -3.90
CA PHE A 7 -8.98 -4.93 -3.12
C PHE A 7 -9.13 -3.50 -2.65
N THR A 8 -9.14 -3.32 -1.33
CA THR A 8 -9.22 -2.01 -0.72
C THR A 8 -7.82 -1.63 -0.31
N ILE A 9 -7.33 -0.50 -0.82
CA ILE A 9 -6.01 0.00 -0.43
C ILE A 9 -5.97 0.13 1.10
N PRO A 10 -5.01 -0.53 1.78
CA PRO A 10 -4.99 -0.51 3.22
C PRO A 10 -4.66 0.90 3.73
N HIS A 11 -5.47 1.36 4.68
CA HIS A 11 -5.29 2.66 5.31
C HIS A 11 -4.05 2.71 6.22
N MET A 12 -3.63 1.57 6.75
CA MET A 12 -2.45 1.43 7.58
C MET A 12 -1.60 0.28 7.07
N VAL A 13 -0.29 0.50 7.11
CA VAL A 13 0.74 -0.50 6.80
C VAL A 13 1.86 -0.35 7.82
N TRP A 14 2.61 -1.42 8.01
CA TRP A 14 3.70 -1.49 8.96
C TRP A 14 4.99 -1.71 8.19
N ILE A 15 6.04 -0.97 8.51
CA ILE A 15 7.40 -1.30 8.05
C ILE A 15 8.24 -1.50 9.28
N SER A 16 8.76 -2.74 9.44
CA SER A 16 9.35 -3.19 10.70
C SER A 16 8.37 -2.98 11.86
N GLU A 17 8.61 -2.01 12.75
CA GLU A 17 7.79 -1.69 13.93
C GLU A 17 7.11 -0.31 13.83
N GLN A 18 7.21 0.34 12.67
CA GLN A 18 6.65 1.68 12.46
C GLN A 18 5.35 1.58 11.67
N ALA A 19 4.28 2.15 12.22
CA ALA A 19 3.01 2.30 11.52
C ALA A 19 3.07 3.48 10.56
N TYR A 20 2.53 3.29 9.36
CA TYR A 20 2.34 4.32 8.38
C TYR A 20 0.88 4.37 7.94
N ARG A 21 0.34 5.57 7.83
CA ARG A 21 -1.02 5.82 7.37
C ARG A 21 -1.03 6.29 5.93
N LEU A 22 -1.99 5.84 5.15
CA LEU A 22 -2.23 6.36 3.81
C LEU A 22 -2.68 7.83 3.92
N VAL A 23 -1.92 8.74 3.32
CA VAL A 23 -2.25 10.18 3.27
C VAL A 23 -2.72 10.64 1.90
N ASN A 24 -2.32 9.93 0.84
CA ASN A 24 -2.76 10.22 -0.52
C ASN A 24 -2.81 8.94 -1.35
N ALA A 25 -3.85 8.82 -2.18
CA ALA A 25 -3.98 7.77 -3.18
C ALA A 25 -4.35 8.41 -4.50
N ASP A 26 -3.37 8.54 -5.38
CA ASP A 26 -3.55 9.02 -6.75
C ASP A 26 -3.67 7.81 -7.67
N ILE A 27 -4.80 7.73 -8.38
CA ILE A 27 -5.12 6.60 -9.27
C ILE A 27 -5.46 7.17 -10.65
N ASP A 28 -4.50 7.06 -11.57
CA ASP A 28 -4.65 7.49 -12.96
C ASP A 28 -4.86 6.26 -13.86
N GLY A 29 -6.11 5.82 -13.94
CA GLY A 29 -6.54 4.67 -14.74
C GLY A 29 -5.95 3.33 -14.26
N LYS A 30 -4.72 3.05 -14.68
CA LYS A 30 -3.96 1.83 -14.34
C LYS A 30 -2.72 2.11 -13.48
N ARG A 31 -2.40 3.38 -13.24
CA ARG A 31 -1.28 3.82 -12.41
C ARG A 31 -1.79 4.11 -11.03
N PHE A 32 -1.12 3.55 -10.04
CA PHE A 32 -1.40 3.73 -8.63
C PHE A 32 -0.19 4.42 -8.02
N ASN A 33 -0.42 5.52 -7.33
CA ASN A 33 0.60 6.23 -6.57
C ASN A 33 0.05 6.51 -5.18
N LEU A 34 0.49 5.70 -4.22
CA LEU A 34 0.01 5.68 -2.86
C LEU A 34 1.09 6.27 -1.96
N ARG A 35 0.77 7.36 -1.27
CA ARG A 35 1.69 8.01 -0.33
C ARG A 35 1.27 7.68 1.10
N TYR A 36 2.23 7.15 1.84
CA TYR A 36 2.09 6.80 3.24
C TYR A 36 2.98 7.70 4.09
N GLU A 37 2.46 8.15 5.23
CA GLU A 37 3.17 8.98 6.20
C GLU A 37 3.31 8.20 7.49
N SER A 38 4.47 8.25 8.14
CA SER A 38 4.65 7.59 9.42
C SER A 38 3.74 8.24 10.46
N ILE A 39 3.03 7.41 11.21
CA ILE A 39 2.30 7.88 12.37
C ILE A 39 3.37 8.26 13.41
N PRO A 40 3.37 9.48 13.96
CA PRO A 40 4.40 9.93 14.88
C PRO A 40 4.42 9.05 16.14
N GLY A 41 5.24 8.01 16.10
CA GLY A 41 5.72 7.23 17.24
C GLY A 41 7.06 7.78 17.66
N LEU A 42 7.35 7.76 18.96
CA LEU A 42 8.57 8.31 19.54
C LEU A 42 9.80 7.96 18.68
N ASN A 43 10.43 8.97 18.07
CA ASN A 43 11.82 8.92 17.61
C ASN A 43 12.16 8.23 16.27
N LYS A 44 11.35 8.29 15.20
CA LYS A 44 11.79 7.86 13.84
C LYS A 44 11.81 9.00 12.81
N SER A 45 12.92 9.07 12.05
CA SER A 45 13.25 10.12 11.07
C SER A 45 12.65 9.88 9.67
N GLU A 46 12.15 8.68 9.38
CA GLU A 46 11.47 8.40 8.12
C GLU A 46 9.99 8.77 8.23
N LEU A 47 9.68 9.94 7.65
CA LEU A 47 8.38 10.59 7.77
C LEU A 47 7.38 10.10 6.74
N GLU A 48 7.83 9.61 5.58
CA GLU A 48 6.94 9.23 4.48
C GLU A 48 7.60 8.28 3.49
N PHE A 49 6.79 7.50 2.79
CA PHE A 49 7.19 6.75 1.61
C PHE A 49 6.05 6.73 0.59
N SER A 50 6.36 6.35 -0.65
CA SER A 50 5.36 6.22 -1.71
C SER A 50 5.50 4.87 -2.43
N ILE A 51 4.37 4.21 -2.66
CA ILE A 51 4.25 3.00 -3.48
C ILE A 51 3.60 3.40 -4.80
N GLY A 52 4.41 3.40 -5.86
CA GLY A 52 3.97 3.67 -7.22
C GLY A 52 4.05 2.44 -8.12
N PHE A 53 2.94 1.94 -8.66
CA PHE A 53 2.92 0.78 -9.56
C PHE A 53 1.90 0.93 -10.70
N GLU A 54 2.05 0.11 -11.75
CA GLU A 54 1.16 0.15 -12.93
C GLU A 54 0.66 -1.26 -13.23
N THR A 55 -0.66 -1.46 -13.19
CA THR A 55 -1.24 -2.76 -13.52
C THR A 55 -1.22 -3.02 -15.02
N PHE A 56 -0.94 -4.26 -15.41
CA PHE A 56 -0.97 -4.69 -16.81
C PHE A 56 -2.40 -5.04 -17.25
N GLY A 57 -2.96 -4.28 -18.20
CA GLY A 57 -4.27 -4.57 -18.80
C GLY A 57 -5.08 -3.31 -19.12
N LEU A 58 -6.22 -3.48 -19.81
CA LEU A 58 -7.18 -2.40 -20.08
C LEU A 58 -7.99 -2.00 -18.83
N THR A 59 -8.05 -2.88 -17.82
CA THR A 59 -8.80 -2.64 -16.58
C THR A 59 -8.01 -3.26 -15.42
N PRO A 60 -7.66 -2.47 -14.38
CA PRO A 60 -6.99 -3.01 -13.20
C PRO A 60 -7.90 -4.04 -12.53
N ARG A 61 -7.38 -5.26 -12.35
CA ARG A 61 -8.05 -6.29 -11.55
C ARG A 61 -7.56 -6.18 -10.12
N ALA A 62 -8.45 -6.36 -9.17
CA ALA A 62 -8.10 -6.27 -7.76
C ALA A 62 -6.99 -7.23 -7.35
N GLU A 63 -6.98 -8.45 -7.88
CA GLU A 63 -5.91 -9.44 -7.60
C GLU A 63 -4.53 -8.93 -8.09
N ASP A 64 -4.47 -8.32 -9.26
CA ASP A 64 -3.23 -7.75 -9.78
C ASP A 64 -2.78 -6.53 -8.96
N VAL A 65 -3.73 -5.69 -8.52
CA VAL A 65 -3.45 -4.53 -7.64
C VAL A 65 -2.95 -4.98 -6.27
N GLU A 66 -3.62 -5.96 -5.66
CA GLU A 66 -3.26 -6.54 -4.37
C GLU A 66 -1.85 -7.14 -4.42
N ARG A 67 -1.56 -7.93 -5.46
CA ARG A 67 -0.26 -8.56 -5.65
C ARG A 67 0.85 -7.53 -5.83
N GLU A 68 0.70 -6.60 -6.78
CA GLU A 68 1.70 -5.55 -7.01
C GLU A 68 1.91 -4.67 -5.77
N PHE A 69 0.84 -4.31 -5.06
CA PHE A 69 0.93 -3.55 -3.83
C PHE A 69 1.71 -4.31 -2.75
N THR A 70 1.33 -5.57 -2.51
CA THR A 70 1.94 -6.42 -1.47
C THR A 70 3.41 -6.66 -1.78
N GLU A 71 3.76 -7.02 -3.02
CA GLU A 71 5.17 -7.20 -3.43
C GLU A 71 5.99 -5.93 -3.21
N ARG A 72 5.45 -4.75 -3.53
CA ARG A 72 6.14 -3.46 -3.30
C ARG A 72 6.28 -3.14 -1.82
N LEU A 73 5.27 -3.46 -1.01
CA LEU A 73 5.32 -3.26 0.44
C LEU A 73 6.32 -4.20 1.10
N GLU A 74 6.37 -5.47 0.69
CA GLU A 74 7.33 -6.46 1.18
C GLU A 74 8.77 -6.10 0.80
N LEU A 75 8.99 -5.53 -0.39
CA LEU A 75 10.31 -5.01 -0.80
C LEU A 75 10.81 -3.86 0.09
N LEU A 76 9.89 -3.11 0.69
CA LEU A 76 10.21 -2.07 1.69
C LEU A 76 10.40 -2.66 3.10
N GLY A 77 10.25 -3.99 3.28
CA GLY A 77 10.24 -4.64 4.58
C GLY A 77 8.95 -4.40 5.36
N GLY A 78 7.84 -4.15 4.64
CA GLY A 78 6.54 -3.87 5.22
C GLY A 78 5.52 -4.99 5.07
N THR A 79 4.47 -4.88 5.87
CA THR A 79 3.30 -5.75 5.85
C THR A 79 2.02 -4.93 6.12
N ILE A 80 0.88 -5.46 5.71
CA ILE A 80 -0.44 -4.87 5.96
C ILE A 80 -0.93 -5.28 7.36
N GLU A 81 -0.48 -6.42 7.86
CA GLU A 81 -0.84 -6.98 9.15
C GLU A 81 -0.04 -6.31 10.27
N ASP A 82 -0.64 -6.15 11.45
CA ASP A 82 0.08 -5.63 12.62
C ASP A 82 1.11 -6.67 13.09
N PRO A 83 2.41 -6.33 13.18
CA PRO A 83 3.42 -7.28 13.65
C PRO A 83 3.31 -7.63 15.15
N ASN A 84 2.39 -7.00 15.89
CA ASN A 84 2.19 -7.17 17.33
C ASN A 84 0.84 -7.81 17.72
N ASP A 85 0.04 -8.30 16.76
CA ASP A 85 -1.22 -9.04 17.06
C ASP A 85 -0.95 -10.47 17.56
#